data_AF-A7NKJ7-F1
#
_entry.id   AF-A7NKJ7-F1
#
_cell.length_a   1.000
_cell.length_b   1.000
_cell.length_c   1.000
_cell.angle_alpha   90.00
_cell.angle_beta   90.00
_cell.angle_gamma   90.00
#
_symmetry.space_group_name_H-M   'P 1'
#
loop_
_entity.id
_entity.type
_entity.pdbx_description
1 polymer ?
#
loop_
_entity_poly.entity_id
_entity_poly.type
_entity_poly.pdbx_seq_one_letter_code
_entity_poly.pdbx_strand_id
1 'polypeptide(L)'
;MNVLIRFVVIDLIQHIFTKRWLLIIPVVAVVAYFTTMTLHHHKDGSIYTINVWDALFNTFGNPNNIFYCFNPIFLYFVSDFLPESAIGESMLLRLGSRRIWWAGKVIGLSIAAFIYILLLVLGSFVLFGSTFQWSDGWSSFAVNNSSDIYSTRNHT
;
A
#
# COMPACT_ATOMS: atom_id res chain seq x y z
N MET A 1 -6.52 -32.41 -3.47
CA MET A 1 -6.16 -31.05 -3.05
C MET A 1 -4.70 -31.04 -2.63
N ASN A 2 -3.82 -30.34 -3.38
CA ASN A 2 -2.35 -30.44 -3.24
C ASN A 2 -1.86 -30.03 -1.84
N VAL A 3 -0.92 -30.80 -1.28
CA VAL A 3 -0.31 -30.57 0.05
C VAL A 3 0.31 -29.17 0.16
N LEU A 4 0.87 -28.66 -0.94
CA LEU A 4 1.42 -27.31 -1.06
C LEU A 4 0.35 -26.22 -0.81
N ILE A 5 -0.85 -26.38 -1.36
CA ILE A 5 -1.93 -25.38 -1.20
C ILE A 5 -2.38 -25.34 0.26
N ARG A 6 -2.51 -26.49 0.92
CA ARG A 6 -2.86 -26.54 2.35
C ARG A 6 -1.80 -25.86 3.22
N PHE A 7 -0.53 -26.07 2.91
CA PHE A 7 0.59 -25.41 3.58
C PHE A 7 0.48 -23.89 3.47
N VAL A 8 0.35 -23.36 2.25
CA VAL A 8 0.27 -21.91 1.99
C VAL A 8 -0.94 -21.29 2.67
N VAL A 9 -2.10 -21.94 2.64
CA VAL A 9 -3.33 -21.42 3.26
C VAL A 9 -3.19 -21.33 4.79
N ILE A 10 -2.60 -22.33 5.44
CA ILE A 10 -2.40 -22.31 6.89
C ILE A 10 -1.41 -21.20 7.29
N ASP A 11 -0.29 -21.09 6.56
CA ASP A 11 0.72 -20.04 6.79
C ASP A 11 0.09 -18.64 6.62
N LEU A 12 -0.71 -18.45 5.57
CA LEU A 12 -1.42 -17.19 5.31
C LEU A 12 -2.46 -16.86 6.37
N ILE A 13 -3.28 -17.81 6.81
CA ILE A 13 -4.30 -17.57 7.85
C ILE A 13 -3.62 -17.13 9.15
N GLN A 14 -2.52 -17.79 9.53
CA GLN A 14 -1.77 -17.43 10.73
C GLN A 14 -1.18 -16.02 10.64
N HIS A 15 -0.72 -15.58 9.46
CA HIS A 15 -0.13 -14.26 9.28
C HIS A 15 -1.18 -13.14 9.11
N ILE A 16 -2.24 -13.38 8.35
CA ILE A 16 -3.27 -12.38 7.99
C ILE A 16 -4.16 -12.02 9.18
N PHE A 17 -4.50 -12.98 10.04
CA PHE A 17 -5.40 -12.74 11.18
C PHE A 17 -4.70 -12.16 12.42
N THR A 18 -3.45 -11.70 12.28
CA THR A 18 -2.75 -11.04 13.39
C THR A 18 -3.23 -9.60 13.55
N LYS A 19 -3.28 -9.12 14.80
CA LYS A 19 -3.58 -7.71 15.14
C LYS A 19 -2.60 -6.71 14.50
N ARG A 20 -1.50 -7.18 13.90
CA ARG A 20 -0.47 -6.37 13.25
C ARG A 20 -1.00 -5.64 12.01
N TRP A 21 -1.94 -6.24 11.28
CA TRP A 21 -2.58 -5.60 10.12
C TRP A 21 -3.35 -4.34 10.48
N LEU A 22 -3.74 -4.18 11.76
CA LEU A 22 -4.34 -2.95 12.26
C LEU A 22 -3.39 -1.74 12.19
N LEU A 23 -2.06 -1.93 12.10
CA LEU A 23 -1.10 -0.81 11.96
C LEU A 23 -1.22 -0.08 10.62
N ILE A 24 -1.78 -0.72 9.59
CA ILE A 24 -2.01 -0.08 8.29
C ILE A 24 -3.04 1.05 8.45
N ILE A 25 -4.07 0.84 9.27
CA ILE A 25 -5.17 1.80 9.46
C ILE A 25 -4.68 3.18 9.97
N PRO A 26 -3.98 3.29 11.12
CA PRO A 26 -3.53 4.58 11.63
C PRO A 26 -2.52 5.23 10.69
N VAL A 27 -1.68 4.46 10.00
CA VAL A 27 -0.69 5.04 9.08
C VAL A 27 -1.37 5.62 7.85
N VAL A 28 -2.28 4.88 7.24
CA VAL A 28 -3.07 5.37 6.11
C VAL A 28 -3.88 6.60 6.52
N ALA A 29 -4.44 6.63 7.74
CA ALA A 29 -5.15 7.79 8.26
C ALA A 29 -4.25 9.03 8.43
N VAL A 30 -3.06 8.85 9.01
CA VAL A 30 -2.09 9.94 9.19
C VAL A 30 -1.61 10.48 7.84
N VAL A 31 -1.25 9.60 6.91
CA VAL A 31 -0.82 10.01 5.57
C VAL A 31 -1.95 10.72 4.84
N ALA A 32 -3.17 10.18 4.89
CA ALA A 32 -4.33 10.81 4.28
C ALA A 32 -4.61 12.20 4.86
N TYR A 33 -4.51 12.36 6.18
CA TYR A 33 -4.66 13.66 6.84
C TYR A 33 -3.64 14.68 6.33
N PHE A 34 -2.36 14.33 6.28
CA PHE A 34 -1.32 15.23 5.78
C PHE A 34 -1.46 15.56 4.29
N THR A 35 -1.80 14.57 3.45
CA THR A 35 -2.05 14.82 2.03
C THR A 35 -3.22 15.76 1.83
N THR A 36 -4.33 15.55 2.54
CA THR A 36 -5.52 16.41 2.47
C THR A 36 -5.20 17.84 2.87
N MET A 37 -4.47 18.04 3.98
CA MET A 37 -4.00 19.37 4.41
C MET A 37 -3.13 20.04 3.35
N THR A 38 -2.20 19.29 2.75
CA THR A 38 -1.32 19.81 1.71
C THR A 38 -2.12 20.24 0.48
N LEU A 39 -3.08 19.43 0.03
CA LEU A 39 -3.92 19.74 -1.12
C LEU A 39 -4.85 20.92 -0.87
N HIS A 40 -5.43 21.05 0.32
CA HIS A 40 -6.21 22.22 0.68
C HIS A 40 -5.37 23.50 0.71
N HIS A 41 -4.14 23.43 1.23
CA HIS A 41 -3.24 24.57 1.21
C HIS A 41 -2.89 25.02 -0.21
N HIS A 42 -2.71 24.09 -1.15
CA HIS A 42 -2.49 24.42 -2.57
C HIS A 42 -3.75 24.98 -3.25
N LYS A 43 -4.94 24.63 -2.74
CA LYS A 43 -6.21 25.17 -3.23
C LYS A 43 -6.43 26.61 -2.76
N ASP A 44 -6.00 26.96 -1.56
CA ASP A 44 -6.23 28.30 -0.97
C ASP A 44 -5.64 29.40 -1.86
N GLY A 45 -6.54 30.12 -2.55
CA GLY A 45 -6.20 31.17 -3.52
C GLY A 45 -6.48 30.82 -4.99
N SER A 46 -6.96 29.61 -5.28
CA SER A 46 -7.25 29.14 -6.64
C SER A 46 -8.68 28.60 -6.78
N ILE A 47 -9.25 28.70 -7.99
CA ILE A 47 -10.62 28.22 -8.31
C ILE A 47 -10.59 26.72 -8.71
N TYR A 48 -9.45 26.04 -8.54
CA TYR A 48 -9.30 24.68 -9.02
C TYR A 48 -10.07 23.68 -8.17
N THR A 49 -10.65 22.70 -8.87
CA THR A 49 -11.25 21.50 -8.30
C THR A 49 -10.16 20.47 -8.06
N ILE A 50 -10.24 19.77 -6.93
CA ILE A 50 -9.34 18.66 -6.56
C ILE A 50 -10.21 17.41 -6.43
N ASN A 51 -9.80 16.33 -7.08
CA ASN A 51 -10.52 15.06 -7.06
C ASN A 51 -9.80 14.02 -6.19
N VAL A 52 -10.45 12.87 -6.01
CA VAL A 52 -9.87 11.74 -5.25
C VAL A 52 -8.58 11.21 -5.88
N TRP A 53 -8.48 11.23 -7.22
CA TRP A 53 -7.29 10.76 -7.94
C TRP A 53 -6.05 11.60 -7.63
N ASP A 54 -6.19 12.92 -7.51
CA ASP A 54 -5.11 13.83 -7.14
C ASP A 54 -4.54 13.46 -5.77
N ALA A 55 -5.41 13.15 -4.80
CA ALA A 55 -4.99 12.74 -3.47
C ALA A 55 -4.27 11.38 -3.45
N LEU A 56 -4.75 10.41 -4.24
CA LEU A 56 -4.07 9.12 -4.39
C LEU A 56 -2.71 9.26 -5.04
N PHE A 57 -2.62 9.97 -6.17
CA PHE A 57 -1.36 10.15 -6.87
C PHE A 57 -0.38 11.02 -6.09
N ASN A 58 -0.85 12.04 -5.36
CA ASN A 58 0.01 12.79 -4.46
C ASN A 58 0.53 11.90 -3.32
N THR A 59 -0.33 11.07 -2.73
CA THR A 59 0.05 10.18 -1.63
C THR A 59 1.08 9.14 -2.04
N PHE A 60 0.83 8.41 -3.13
CA PHE A 60 1.71 7.34 -3.61
C PHE A 60 2.86 7.86 -4.48
N GLY A 61 2.75 9.06 -5.04
CA GLY A 61 3.82 9.72 -5.78
C GLY A 61 4.82 10.46 -4.89
N ASN A 62 4.47 10.72 -3.63
CA ASN A 62 5.36 11.39 -2.70
C ASN A 62 6.42 10.41 -2.17
N PRO A 63 7.72 10.62 -2.49
CA PRO A 63 8.78 9.71 -2.08
C PRO A 63 8.91 9.63 -0.55
N ASN A 64 8.61 10.71 0.18
CA ASN A 64 8.69 10.70 1.64
C ASN A 64 7.68 9.72 2.26
N ASN A 65 6.46 9.68 1.73
CA ASN A 65 5.44 8.72 2.20
C ASN A 65 5.88 7.28 1.93
N ILE A 66 6.47 7.03 0.76
CA ILE A 66 6.99 5.70 0.41
C ILE A 66 8.13 5.30 1.37
N PHE A 67 9.14 6.16 1.54
CA PHE A 67 10.32 5.83 2.33
C PHE A 67 10.06 5.77 3.83
N TYR A 68 9.28 6.70 4.39
CA TYR A 68 9.11 6.83 5.84
C TYR A 68 7.85 6.17 6.39
N CYS A 69 6.82 5.93 5.56
CA CYS A 69 5.57 5.34 6.03
C CYS A 69 5.35 3.93 5.46
N PHE A 70 5.32 3.78 4.14
CA PHE A 70 4.95 2.51 3.52
C PHE A 70 6.05 1.45 3.63
N ASN A 71 7.29 1.77 3.25
CA ASN A 71 8.39 0.81 3.28
C ASN A 71 8.66 0.21 4.68
N PRO A 72 8.73 0.99 5.77
CA PRO A 72 8.97 0.43 7.10
C PRO A 72 7.88 -0.55 7.54
N ILE A 73 6.62 -0.26 7.19
CA ILE A 73 5.50 -1.14 7.50
C ILE A 73 5.55 -2.40 6.66
N PHE A 74 5.85 -2.28 5.37
CA PHE A 74 6.05 -3.43 4.51
C PHE A 74 7.16 -4.34 5.05
N LEU A 75 8.32 -3.77 5.40
CA LEU A 75 9.42 -4.52 6.01
C LEU A 75 9.02 -5.17 7.34
N TYR A 76 8.25 -4.48 8.17
CA TYR A 76 7.70 -5.05 9.40
C TYR A 76 6.82 -6.27 9.13
N PHE A 77 5.97 -6.25 8.10
CA PHE A 77 5.17 -7.41 7.71
C PHE A 77 6.02 -8.54 7.12
N VAL A 78 6.98 -8.23 6.25
CA VAL A 78 7.89 -9.22 5.65
C VAL A 78 8.73 -9.90 6.73
N SER A 79 9.14 -9.18 7.77
CA SER A 79 9.98 -9.70 8.86
C SER A 79 9.37 -10.90 9.57
N ASP A 80 8.05 -11.06 9.55
CA ASP A 80 7.34 -12.17 10.21
C ASP A 80 7.39 -13.47 9.38
N PHE A 81 7.62 -13.36 8.06
CA PHE A 81 7.84 -14.53 7.21
C PHE A 81 9.23 -15.16 7.40
N LEU A 82 10.15 -14.47 8.09
CA LEU A 82 11.55 -14.87 8.28
C LEU A 82 11.84 -15.75 9.52
N PRO A 83 11.21 -15.59 10.71
CA PRO A 83 11.50 -16.46 11.83
C PRO A 83 10.86 -17.85 11.60
N GLU A 84 11.71 -18.87 11.52
CA GLU A 84 11.29 -20.27 11.62
C GLU A 84 10.67 -20.48 13.02
N SER A 85 9.34 -20.45 13.08
CA SER A 85 8.64 -20.97 14.25
C SER A 85 8.89 -22.47 14.34
N ALA A 86 8.87 -23.03 15.56
CA ALA A 86 8.98 -24.48 15.77
C ALA A 86 7.95 -25.29 14.93
N ILE A 87 6.85 -24.65 14.54
CA ILE A 87 5.84 -25.19 13.63
C ILE A 87 6.38 -25.28 12.20
N GLY A 88 7.10 -24.26 11.71
CA GLY A 88 7.72 -24.23 10.39
C GLY A 88 8.73 -25.36 10.15
N GLU A 89 9.58 -25.65 11.13
CA GLU A 89 10.53 -26.77 11.09
C GLU A 89 9.81 -28.13 11.04
N SER A 90 8.78 -28.30 11.87
CA SER A 90 7.95 -29.52 11.87
C SER A 90 7.22 -29.73 10.53
N MET A 91 6.89 -28.63 9.84
CA MET A 91 6.20 -28.65 8.57
C MET A 91 7.15 -28.97 7.41
N LEU A 92 8.41 -28.53 7.47
CA LEU A 92 9.46 -28.93 6.52
C LEU A 92 9.66 -30.45 6.53
N LEU A 93 9.69 -31.06 7.73
CA LEU A 93 9.80 -32.50 7.90
C LEU A 93 8.63 -33.26 7.27
N ARG A 94 7.40 -32.70 7.33
CA ARG A 94 6.20 -33.28 6.71
C ARG A 94 6.15 -33.09 5.20
N LEU A 95 6.71 -31.99 4.68
CA LEU A 95 6.72 -31.70 3.23
C LEU A 95 7.76 -32.52 2.47
N GLY A 96 8.84 -32.95 3.13
CA GLY A 96 9.88 -33.81 2.57
C GLY A 96 10.73 -33.20 1.44
N SER A 97 10.48 -31.93 1.06
CA SER A 97 11.19 -31.26 -0.04
C SER A 97 11.41 -29.78 0.24
N ARG A 98 12.69 -29.37 0.22
CA ARG A 98 13.12 -27.97 0.41
C ARG A 98 12.64 -27.05 -0.71
N ARG A 99 12.56 -27.55 -1.96
CA ARG A 99 12.11 -26.75 -3.12
C ARG A 99 10.62 -26.36 -3.00
N ILE A 100 9.80 -27.31 -2.55
CA ILE A 100 8.36 -27.10 -2.37
C ILE A 100 8.11 -26.14 -1.21
N TRP A 101 8.88 -26.26 -0.13
CA TRP A 101 8.82 -25.34 1.00
C TRP A 101 9.18 -23.90 0.60
N TRP A 102 10.29 -23.73 -0.15
CA TRP A 102 10.71 -22.40 -0.60
C TRP A 102 9.68 -21.77 -1.55
N ALA A 103 9.16 -22.55 -2.50
CA ALA A 103 8.08 -22.09 -3.37
C ALA A 103 6.83 -21.67 -2.58
N GLY A 104 6.46 -22.41 -1.54
CA GLY A 104 5.35 -22.06 -0.66
C GLY A 104 5.57 -20.73 0.05
N LYS A 105 6.79 -20.48 0.56
CA LYS A 105 7.14 -19.20 1.22
C LYS A 105 7.13 -18.02 0.25
N VAL A 106 7.68 -18.18 -0.96
CA VAL A 106 7.65 -17.14 -2.00
C VAL A 106 6.21 -16.81 -2.43
N ILE A 107 5.36 -17.82 -2.59
CA ILE A 107 3.94 -17.64 -2.94
C ILE A 107 3.20 -16.94 -1.78
N GLY A 108 3.39 -17.40 -0.54
CA GLY A 108 2.77 -16.79 0.64
C GLY A 108 3.16 -15.32 0.80
N LEU A 109 4.45 -15.01 0.63
CA LEU A 109 4.95 -13.64 0.68
C LEU A 109 4.37 -12.78 -0.45
N SER A 110 4.30 -13.30 -1.67
CA SER A 110 3.69 -12.59 -2.81
C SER A 110 2.22 -12.25 -2.56
N ILE A 111 1.45 -13.20 -2.00
CA ILE A 111 0.05 -12.97 -1.65
C ILE A 111 -0.06 -11.92 -0.55
N ALA A 112 0.76 -12.00 0.50
CA ALA A 112 0.77 -11.02 1.58
C ALA A 112 1.12 -9.61 1.09
N ALA A 113 2.12 -9.49 0.20
CA ALA A 113 2.49 -8.23 -0.43
C ALA A 113 1.35 -7.66 -1.27
N PHE A 114 0.65 -8.50 -2.02
CA PHE A 114 -0.52 -8.07 -2.80
C PHE A 114 -1.66 -7.57 -1.90
N ILE A 115 -1.98 -8.30 -0.83
CA ILE A 115 -2.98 -7.88 0.16
C ILE A 115 -2.58 -6.55 0.81
N TYR A 116 -1.31 -6.38 1.15
CA TYR A 116 -0.79 -5.15 1.72
C TYR A 116 -1.01 -3.94 0.79
N ILE A 117 -0.65 -4.06 -0.49
CA ILE A 117 -0.88 -3.00 -1.49
C ILE A 117 -2.38 -2.72 -1.62
N LEU A 118 -3.20 -3.78 -1.69
CA LEU A 118 -4.65 -3.65 -1.81
C LEU A 118 -5.25 -2.90 -0.61
N LEU A 119 -4.82 -3.20 0.62
CA LEU A 119 -5.27 -2.51 1.82
C LEU A 119 -4.83 -1.04 1.86
N LEU A 120 -3.59 -0.74 1.43
CA LEU A 120 -3.14 0.65 1.32
C LEU A 120 -3.99 1.44 0.34
N VAL A 121 -4.21 0.90 -0.86
CA VAL A 121 -4.96 1.56 -1.92
C VAL A 121 -6.41 1.74 -1.50
N LEU A 122 -7.10 0.66 -1.09
CA LEU A 122 -8.50 0.72 -0.68
C LEU A 122 -8.70 1.58 0.57
N GLY A 123 -7.82 1.48 1.56
CA GLY A 123 -7.87 2.32 2.76
C GLY A 123 -7.75 3.80 2.42
N SER A 124 -6.77 4.16 1.60
CA SER A 124 -6.57 5.54 1.14
C SER A 124 -7.78 6.02 0.32
N PHE A 125 -8.32 5.15 -0.51
CA PHE A 125 -9.49 5.44 -1.35
C PHE A 125 -10.73 5.77 -0.53
N VAL A 126 -11.01 5.00 0.52
CA VAL A 126 -12.14 5.24 1.42
C VAL A 126 -11.98 6.58 2.15
N LEU A 127 -10.78 6.89 2.63
CA LEU A 127 -10.52 8.15 3.35
C LEU A 127 -10.56 9.38 2.43
N PHE A 128 -10.02 9.28 1.22
CA PHE A 128 -10.07 10.39 0.27
C PHE A 128 -11.46 10.54 -0.34
N GLY A 129 -12.18 9.45 -0.59
CA GLY A 129 -13.54 9.46 -1.12
C GLY A 129 -14.56 10.11 -0.18
N SER A 130 -14.29 10.18 1.12
CA SER A 130 -15.13 10.92 2.08
C SER A 130 -14.85 12.42 2.11
N THR A 131 -13.70 12.86 1.57
CA THR A 131 -13.23 14.25 1.64
C THR A 131 -13.28 14.97 0.29
N PHE A 132 -12.89 14.29 -0.79
CA PHE A 132 -12.80 14.84 -2.14
C PHE A 132 -13.92 14.32 -3.04
N GLN A 133 -14.25 15.11 -4.06
CA GLN A 133 -15.27 14.71 -5.03
C GLN A 133 -14.73 13.64 -5.98
N TRP A 134 -15.58 12.66 -6.23
CA TRP A 134 -15.36 11.68 -7.27
C TRP A 134 -15.60 12.28 -8.64
N SER A 135 -14.69 11.99 -9.57
CA SER A 135 -14.80 12.40 -10.96
C SER A 135 -14.13 11.35 -11.84
N ASP A 136 -14.73 11.09 -12.99
CA ASP A 136 -14.19 10.17 -14.00
C ASP A 136 -13.08 10.82 -14.85
N GLY A 137 -12.85 12.13 -14.69
CA GLY A 137 -11.86 12.91 -15.42
C GLY A 137 -10.75 13.47 -14.55
N TRP A 138 -9.71 13.98 -15.22
CA TRP A 138 -8.67 14.78 -14.57
C TRP A 138 -9.26 16.04 -13.96
N SER A 139 -8.77 16.40 -12.77
CA SER A 139 -9.18 17.63 -12.12
C SER A 139 -8.60 18.86 -12.84
N SER A 140 -9.22 20.02 -12.63
CA SER A 140 -8.67 21.28 -13.17
C SER A 140 -7.30 21.62 -12.55
N PHE A 141 -7.05 21.15 -11.32
CA PHE A 141 -5.74 21.23 -10.67
C PHE A 141 -4.65 20.46 -11.45
N ALA A 142 -4.93 19.21 -11.82
CA ALA A 142 -3.97 18.38 -12.58
C ALA A 142 -3.64 18.98 -13.96
N VAL A 143 -4.67 19.47 -14.67
CA VAL A 143 -4.50 20.07 -16.00
C VAL A 143 -3.63 21.33 -15.91
N ASN A 144 -3.91 22.24 -14.96
CA ASN A 144 -3.19 23.50 -14.87
C ASN A 144 -1.74 23.32 -14.39
N ASN A 145 -1.52 22.44 -13.42
CA ASN A 145 -0.16 22.15 -12.95
C ASN A 145 0.72 21.58 -14.07
N SER A 146 0.13 20.79 -14.98
CA SER A 146 0.86 20.30 -16.15
C SER A 146 1.28 21.43 -17.09
N SER A 147 0.41 22.41 -17.38
CA SER A 147 0.74 23.55 -18.24
C SER A 147 1.81 24.46 -17.65
N ASP A 148 1.83 24.64 -16.32
CA ASP A 148 2.85 25.45 -15.63
C ASP A 148 4.24 24.80 -15.72
N ILE A 149 4.31 23.47 -15.67
CA ILE A 149 5.56 22.72 -15.88
C ILE A 149 6.09 22.91 -17.31
N TYR A 150 5.20 22.94 -18.32
CA TYR A 150 5.63 23.14 -19.71
C TYR A 150 6.03 24.59 -20.01
N SER A 151 5.38 25.58 -19.39
CA SER A 151 5.74 26.99 -19.56
C SER A 151 7.11 27.31 -18.93
N THR A 152 7.36 26.81 -17.71
CA THR A 152 8.65 26.99 -17.02
C THR A 152 9.83 26.31 -17.73
N ARG A 153 9.60 25.16 -18.37
CA ARG A 153 10.63 24.44 -19.12
C ARG A 153 11.06 25.12 -20.43
N ASN A 154 10.22 25.98 -20.99
CA ASN A 154 10.51 26.72 -22.24
C ASN A 154 11.28 28.03 -21.99
N HIS A 155 11.50 28.41 -20.73
CA HIS A 155 12.21 29.63 -20.33
C HIS A 155 13.58 29.35 -19.67
N THR A 156 14.05 28.11 -19.71
CA THR A 156 15.40 27.67 -19.32
C THR A 156 16.14 27.10 -20.50
#